data_AF-A0A1X7SUU6-F1
#
_entry.id   AF-A0A1X7SUU6-F1
#
_cell.length_a   1.000
_cell.length_b   1.000
_cell.length_c   1.000
_cell.angle_alpha   90.00
_cell.angle_beta   90.00
_cell.angle_gamma   90.00
#
_symmetry.space_group_name_H-M   'P 1'
#
loop_
_entity.id
_entity.type
_entity.pdbx_description
1 polymer ?
#
loop_
_entity_poly.entity_id
_entity_poly.type
_entity_poly.pdbx_seq_one_letter_code
_entity_poly.pdbx_strand_id
1 'polypeptide(L)'
;INSPPDIVDLTSLVAAKIQDKFYQFGTAIHLNDGFLKSLYDTYHDPIDRFIAVFNRWKDNDPDTYTWGTVIKVLKSDAIGAHAVAQDVMKHLTTNAEAAEHASN
;
A
#
# COMPACT_ATOMS: atom_id res chain seq x y z
N ILE A 1 -7.65 19.27 8.76
CA ILE A 1 -7.91 17.87 8.33
C ILE A 1 -7.83 17.69 6.80
N ASN A 2 -7.59 18.75 6.01
CA ASN A 2 -7.53 18.64 4.54
C ASN A 2 -6.12 18.88 4.01
N SER A 3 -5.40 17.79 3.72
CA SER A 3 -4.51 17.64 2.54
C SER A 3 -3.89 16.25 2.57
N PRO A 4 -4.06 15.41 1.52
CA PRO A 4 -3.45 14.09 1.44
C PRO A 4 -2.24 14.08 0.49
N PRO A 5 -1.02 14.40 0.97
CA PRO A 5 0.21 13.83 0.41
C PRO A 5 0.49 12.41 0.97
N ASP A 6 0.01 12.11 2.18
CA ASP A 6 0.38 10.89 2.91
C ASP A 6 0.00 9.57 2.23
N ILE A 7 -1.14 9.50 1.55
CA ILE A 7 -1.56 8.25 0.90
C ILE A 7 -0.69 7.96 -0.31
N VAL A 8 -0.37 8.97 -1.11
CA VAL A 8 0.43 8.80 -2.34
C VAL A 8 1.88 8.49 -1.99
N ASP A 9 2.45 9.21 -1.01
CA ASP A 9 3.84 9.03 -0.60
C ASP A 9 4.06 7.66 0.07
N LEU A 10 3.15 7.23 0.95
CA LEU A 10 3.24 5.90 1.57
C LEU A 10 2.96 4.76 0.59
N THR A 11 2.04 4.96 -0.36
CA THR A 11 1.79 3.99 -1.44
C THR A 11 3.05 3.82 -2.28
N SER A 12 3.70 4.93 -2.63
CA SER A 12 4.97 4.92 -3.38
C SER A 12 6.10 4.28 -2.58
N LEU A 13 6.19 4.53 -1.26
CA LEU A 13 7.16 3.92 -0.37
C LEU A 13 6.99 2.40 -0.29
N VAL A 14 5.75 1.92 -0.11
CA VAL A 14 5.47 0.48 -0.08
C VAL A 14 5.76 -0.14 -1.44
N ALA A 15 5.25 0.46 -2.52
CA ALA A 15 5.49 -0.02 -3.88
C ALA A 15 7.00 -0.11 -4.17
N ALA A 16 7.81 0.90 -3.84
CA ALA A 16 9.24 0.88 -4.07
C ALA A 16 9.98 -0.22 -3.26
N LYS A 17 9.54 -0.50 -2.02
CA LYS A 17 10.20 -1.45 -1.13
C LYS A 17 9.83 -2.92 -1.39
N ILE A 18 8.67 -3.18 -1.98
CA ILE A 18 8.17 -4.55 -2.28
C ILE A 18 7.59 -4.69 -3.68
N GLN A 19 8.15 -3.97 -4.65
CA GLN A 19 7.66 -3.90 -6.04
C GLN A 19 7.47 -5.28 -6.70
N ASP A 20 8.31 -6.26 -6.35
CA ASP A 20 8.26 -7.64 -6.84
C ASP A 20 7.07 -8.43 -6.29
N LYS A 21 6.44 -7.96 -5.20
CA LYS A 21 5.36 -8.64 -4.49
C LYS A 21 3.96 -8.18 -4.88
N PHE A 22 3.81 -7.34 -5.92
CA PHE A 22 2.50 -6.78 -6.29
C PHE A 22 1.41 -7.85 -6.47
N TYR A 23 1.76 -8.99 -7.09
CA TYR A 23 0.84 -10.08 -7.35
C TYR A 23 0.42 -10.80 -6.06
N GLN A 24 1.39 -11.10 -5.18
CA GLN A 24 1.12 -11.72 -3.87
C GLN A 24 0.28 -10.80 -3.00
N PHE A 25 0.60 -9.50 -3.00
CA PHE A 25 -0.13 -8.48 -2.25
C PHE A 25 -1.58 -8.38 -2.75
N GLY A 26 -1.77 -8.22 -4.07
CA GLY A 26 -3.08 -8.17 -4.71
C GLY A 26 -3.93 -9.41 -4.43
N THR A 27 -3.30 -10.59 -4.39
CA THR A 27 -3.98 -11.84 -4.02
C THR A 27 -4.41 -11.84 -2.55
N ALA A 28 -3.57 -11.35 -1.65
CA ALA A 28 -3.85 -11.30 -0.22
C ALA A 28 -5.00 -10.34 0.15
N ILE A 29 -5.23 -9.31 -0.67
CA ILE A 29 -6.39 -8.40 -0.58
C ILE A 29 -7.55 -8.82 -1.52
N HIS A 30 -7.52 -10.06 -2.01
CA HIS A 30 -8.60 -10.67 -2.80
C HIS A 30 -8.92 -9.97 -4.14
N LEU A 31 -7.95 -9.33 -4.78
CA LEU A 31 -8.12 -8.87 -6.15
C LEU A 31 -8.22 -10.04 -7.13
N ASN A 32 -8.96 -9.82 -8.21
CA ASN A 32 -9.18 -10.81 -9.24
C ASN A 32 -7.86 -11.20 -9.94
N ASP A 33 -7.63 -12.51 -10.06
CA ASP A 33 -6.44 -13.08 -10.71
C ASP A 33 -6.25 -12.62 -12.17
N GLY A 34 -7.33 -12.50 -12.94
CA GLY A 34 -7.29 -12.01 -14.32
C GLY A 34 -6.77 -10.57 -14.40
N PHE A 35 -7.21 -9.70 -13.47
CA PHE A 35 -6.67 -8.35 -13.35
C PHE A 35 -5.18 -8.37 -12.96
N LEU A 36 -4.78 -9.18 -11.98
CA LEU A 36 -3.38 -9.23 -11.55
C LEU A 36 -2.46 -9.72 -12.67
N LYS A 37 -2.91 -10.70 -13.45
CA LYS A 37 -2.18 -11.20 -14.63
C LYS A 37 -2.06 -10.14 -15.72
N SER A 38 -3.12 -9.37 -15.99
CA SER A 38 -3.07 -8.33 -17.02
C SER A 38 -2.06 -7.22 -16.70
N LEU A 39 -1.66 -7.03 -15.44
CA LEU A 39 -0.64 -6.04 -15.06
C LEU A 39 0.76 -6.37 -15.58
N TYR A 40 1.08 -7.65 -15.83
CA TYR A 40 2.35 -8.02 -16.46
C TYR A 40 2.47 -7.46 -17.87
N ASP A 41 1.37 -7.45 -18.62
CA ASP A 41 1.31 -6.94 -19.99
C ASP A 41 1.11 -5.41 -20.03
N THR A 42 0.35 -4.87 -19.07
CA THR A 42 -0.04 -3.44 -19.08
C THR A 42 1.10 -2.52 -18.66
N TYR A 43 1.86 -2.91 -17.64
CA TYR A 43 2.89 -2.06 -17.04
C TYR A 43 4.25 -2.75 -17.12
N HIS A 44 5.26 -2.04 -17.63
CA HIS A 44 6.64 -2.54 -17.65
C HIS A 44 7.31 -2.41 -16.28
N ASP A 45 7.06 -1.28 -15.59
CA ASP A 45 7.63 -0.98 -14.28
C ASP A 45 6.91 -1.78 -13.17
N PRO A 46 7.62 -2.57 -12.35
CA PRO A 46 7.04 -3.25 -11.18
C PRO A 46 6.39 -2.30 -10.15
N ILE A 47 6.89 -1.07 -10.01
CA ILE A 47 6.30 -0.05 -9.13
C ILE A 47 4.91 0.34 -9.65
N ASP A 48 4.77 0.60 -10.95
CA ASP A 48 3.49 0.96 -11.57
C ASP A 48 2.45 -0.16 -11.43
N ARG A 49 2.88 -1.43 -11.53
CA ARG A 49 1.99 -2.58 -11.26
C ARG A 49 1.46 -2.55 -9.83
N PHE A 50 2.32 -2.25 -8.87
CA PHE A 50 1.93 -2.18 -7.46
C PHE A 50 0.99 -1.00 -7.20
N ILE A 51 1.26 0.16 -7.80
CA ILE A 51 0.37 1.32 -7.75
C ILE A 51 -1.01 0.98 -8.34
N ALA A 52 -1.05 0.27 -9.46
CA ALA A 52 -2.30 -0.18 -10.08
C ALA A 52 -3.09 -1.13 -9.15
N VAL A 53 -2.42 -1.99 -8.38
CA VAL A 53 -3.05 -2.83 -7.35
C VAL A 53 -3.71 -1.98 -6.26
N PHE A 54 -3.02 -0.97 -5.74
CA PHE A 54 -3.59 -0.05 -4.73
C PHE A 54 -4.80 0.71 -5.28
N ASN A 55 -4.69 1.26 -6.49
CA ASN A 55 -5.79 1.98 -7.12
C ASN A 55 -7.01 1.08 -7.32
N ARG A 56 -6.80 -0.15 -7.83
CA ARG A 56 -7.90 -1.10 -8.03
C ARG A 56 -8.57 -1.51 -6.73
N TRP A 57 -7.80 -1.66 -5.66
CA TRP A 57 -8.34 -1.99 -4.34
C TRP A 57 -9.18 -0.84 -3.79
N LYS A 58 -8.66 0.40 -3.84
CA LYS A 58 -9.38 1.61 -3.44
C LYS A 58 -10.72 1.75 -4.17
N ASP A 59 -10.76 1.45 -5.47
CA ASP A 59 -11.97 1.58 -6.27
C ASP A 59 -13.00 0.47 -6.00
N ASN A 60 -12.55 -0.75 -5.70
CA ASN A 60 -13.42 -1.91 -5.54
C ASN A 60 -13.92 -2.11 -4.10
N ASP A 61 -13.09 -1.80 -3.10
CA ASP A 61 -13.38 -2.03 -1.69
C ASP A 61 -12.76 -0.91 -0.82
N PRO A 62 -13.32 0.31 -0.89
CA PRO A 62 -12.79 1.46 -0.17
C PRO A 62 -12.85 1.31 1.35
N ASP A 63 -13.76 0.48 1.88
CA ASP A 63 -13.93 0.28 3.32
C ASP A 63 -12.77 -0.51 3.93
N THR A 64 -12.17 -1.43 3.17
CA THR A 64 -11.01 -2.19 3.63
C THR A 64 -9.68 -1.53 3.29
N TYR A 65 -9.68 -0.55 2.37
CA TYR A 65 -8.52 0.26 1.96
C TYR A 65 -8.01 1.17 3.10
N THR A 66 -7.31 0.57 4.06
CA THR A 66 -6.73 1.27 5.21
C THR A 66 -5.28 0.87 5.42
N TRP A 67 -4.47 1.79 5.98
CA TRP A 67 -3.11 1.47 6.37
C TRP A 67 -3.02 0.34 7.40
N GLY A 68 -4.02 0.20 8.27
CA GLY A 68 -4.12 -0.93 9.19
C GLY A 68 -4.20 -2.27 8.45
N THR A 69 -4.98 -2.34 7.38
CA THR A 69 -5.04 -3.52 6.50
C THR A 69 -3.72 -3.73 5.76
N VAL A 70 -3.13 -2.68 5.19
CA VAL A 70 -1.81 -2.77 4.52
C VAL A 70 -0.76 -3.35 5.46
N ILE A 71 -0.66 -2.84 6.68
CA ILE A 71 0.30 -3.32 7.70
C ILE A 71 0.06 -4.80 8.02
N LYS A 72 -1.19 -5.24 8.14
CA LYS A 72 -1.51 -6.66 8.36
C LYS A 72 -1.06 -7.54 7.20
N VAL A 73 -1.32 -7.11 5.95
CA VAL A 73 -0.91 -7.85 4.75
C VAL A 73 0.61 -7.91 4.64
N LEU A 74 1.31 -6.80 4.88
CA LEU A 74 2.78 -6.75 4.87
C LEU A 74 3.41 -7.72 5.89
N LYS A 75 2.80 -7.87 7.07
CA LYS A 75 3.26 -8.80 8.12
C LYS A 75 2.81 -10.25 7.90
N SER A 76 1.92 -10.52 6.95
CA SER A 76 1.45 -11.89 6.70
C SER A 76 2.59 -12.77 6.16
N ASP A 77 2.51 -14.08 6.41
CA ASP A 77 3.49 -15.05 5.90
C ASP A 77 3.62 -15.02 4.37
N ALA A 78 2.55 -14.64 3.67
CA ALA A 78 2.54 -14.51 2.21
C ALA A 78 3.47 -13.40 1.70
N ILE A 79 3.64 -12.32 2.46
CA ILE A 79 4.45 -11.15 2.07
C ILE A 79 5.77 -11.11 2.83
N GLY A 80 5.73 -11.33 4.14
CA GLY A 80 6.90 -11.38 5.03
C GLY A 80 7.62 -10.04 5.23
N ALA A 81 7.07 -8.93 4.73
CA ALA A 81 7.70 -7.61 4.72
C ALA A 81 7.55 -6.84 6.05
N HIS A 82 7.96 -7.48 7.14
CA HIS A 82 7.85 -6.95 8.51
C HIS A 82 8.55 -5.60 8.67
N ALA A 83 9.76 -5.45 8.10
CA ALA A 83 10.50 -4.19 8.16
C ALA A 83 9.76 -3.04 7.47
N VAL A 84 9.15 -3.30 6.30
CA VAL A 84 8.37 -2.30 5.57
C VAL A 84 7.12 -1.91 6.36
N ALA A 85 6.47 -2.88 7.02
CA ALA A 85 5.35 -2.59 7.90
C ALA A 85 5.75 -1.68 9.07
N GLN A 86 6.96 -1.86 9.63
CA GLN A 86 7.50 -0.98 10.68
C GLN A 86 7.78 0.43 10.14
N ASP A 87 8.36 0.55 8.94
CA ASP A 87 8.58 1.84 8.30
C ASP A 87 7.27 2.61 8.10
N VAL A 88 6.22 1.94 7.60
CA VAL A 88 4.88 2.53 7.43
C VAL A 88 4.29 2.97 8.77
N MET A 89 4.36 2.14 9.81
CA MET A 89 3.88 2.51 11.15
C MET A 89 4.61 3.74 11.69
N LYS A 90 5.93 3.80 11.54
CA LYS A 90 6.74 4.94 11.99
C LYS A 90 6.32 6.24 11.28
N HIS A 91 6.16 6.20 9.96
CA HIS A 91 5.68 7.36 9.20
C HIS A 91 4.32 7.85 9.68
N LEU A 92 3.37 6.93 9.91
CA LEU A 92 2.03 7.28 10.40
C LEU A 92 2.07 7.91 11.82
N THR A 93 2.92 7.40 12.72
CA THR A 93 3.09 7.95 14.06
C THR A 93 3.71 9.35 14.03
N THR A 94 4.80 9.54 13.27
CA THR A 94 5.46 10.85 13.15
C THR A 94 4.53 11.91 12.56
N ASN A 95 3.69 11.54 11.59
CA ASN A 95 2.73 12.47 11.00
C ASN A 95 1.59 12.83 11.97
N ALA A 96 1.15 11.88 12.79
CA ALA A 96 0.15 12.14 13.82
C ALA A 96 0.68 13.13 14.89
N GLU A 97 1.91 12.93 15.35
CA GLU A 97 2.58 13.82 16.31
C GLU A 97 2.77 15.23 15.72
N ALA A 98 3.24 15.33 14.47
CA ALA A 98 3.42 16.61 13.79
C ALA A 98 2.09 17.38 13.61
N ALA A 99 0.99 16.69 13.30
CA ALA A 99 -0.33 17.29 13.16
C ALA A 99 -0.91 17.79 14.50
N GLU A 100 -0.63 17.09 15.60
CA GLU A 100 -1.01 17.49 16.96
C GLU A 100 -0.25 18.76 17.39
N HIS A 101 1.06 18.82 17.13
CA HIS A 101 1.88 19.99 17.45
C HIS A 101 1.56 21.23 16.59
N ALA A 102 1.09 21.06 15.35
CA ALA A 102 0.70 22.18 14.49
C ALA A 102 -0.69 22.76 14.80
N SER A 103 -1.48 22.09 15.65
CA SER A 103 -2.84 22.50 16.01
C SER A 103 -2.95 23.17 17.39
N ASN A 104 -1.84 23.29 18.12
CA ASN A 104 -1.71 23.97 19.42
C ASN A 104 -0.94 25.29 19.27
#